data_AF-A0AB94IDJ2-F1
#
_entry.id   AF-A0AB94IDJ2-F1
#
_cell.length_a   1.000
_cell.length_b   1.000
_cell.length_c   1.000
_cell.angle_alpha   90.00
_cell.angle_beta   90.00
_cell.angle_gamma   90.00
#
_symmetry.space_group_name_H-M   'P 1'
#
loop_
_entity.id
_entity.type
_entity.pdbx_description
1 polymer ?
#
loop_
_entity_poly.entity_id
_entity_poly.type
_entity_poly.pdbx_seq_one_letter_code
_entity_poly.pdbx_strand_id
1 'polypeptide(L)'
;MNKLDAGDIIFQSQKAHTPFNGAVSRSGAVLNMKKIQTNINHVGLYMGNNTIIEATQKKGVIQQSLANFLSDGDYHIVGTVYDSKAIKNALIRAKACLGLPYNHSFYPDAEGLYCSQLITYAFKTKRDSDYFALYPMNFIDCTTQQILPYWITYYTLLNQPIPQGRLGSHPQQLLRQTHLFKMIRILVIN
;
A
#
# COMPACT_ATOMS: atom_id res chain seq x y z
N MET A 1 15.47 6.54 19.61
CA MET A 1 14.79 5.56 18.73
C MET A 1 13.48 6.20 18.27
N ASN A 2 13.25 6.32 16.96
CA ASN A 2 12.02 6.91 16.44
C ASN A 2 10.84 6.00 16.80
N LYS A 3 10.13 6.35 17.89
CA LYS A 3 9.02 5.54 18.41
C LYS A 3 7.95 5.36 17.33
N LEU A 4 7.52 4.11 17.14
CA LEU A 4 6.36 3.75 16.34
C LEU A 4 5.18 3.54 17.29
N ASP A 5 3.99 4.00 16.88
CA ASP A 5 2.76 3.80 17.63
C ASP A 5 1.83 2.87 16.84
N ALA A 6 1.11 1.98 17.54
CA ALA A 6 0.14 1.10 16.89
C ALA A 6 -0.87 1.92 16.07
N GLY A 7 -1.07 1.54 14.81
CA GLY A 7 -1.83 2.32 13.83
C GLY A 7 -0.97 3.14 12.87
N ASP A 8 0.34 3.24 13.11
CA ASP A 8 1.29 3.80 12.14
C ASP A 8 1.23 2.99 10.84
N ILE A 9 1.12 3.70 9.72
CA ILE A 9 1.15 3.11 8.38
C ILE A 9 2.58 3.22 7.88
N ILE A 10 3.22 2.09 7.56
CA ILE A 10 4.60 2.05 7.10
C ILE A 10 4.62 1.76 5.60
N PHE A 11 5.03 2.78 4.85
CA PHE A 11 5.21 2.75 3.41
C PHE A 11 6.64 2.35 3.07
N GLN A 12 6.80 1.50 2.05
CA GLN A 12 8.09 0.95 1.64
C GLN A 12 8.37 1.18 0.17
N SER A 13 9.63 1.50 -0.12
CA SER A 13 10.26 1.15 -1.38
C SER A 13 11.00 -0.17 -1.17
N GLN A 14 10.46 -1.28 -1.68
CA GLN A 14 11.12 -2.58 -1.55
C GLN A 14 12.44 -2.64 -2.33
N LYS A 15 13.45 -3.32 -1.77
CA LYS A 15 14.78 -3.54 -2.40
C LYS A 15 14.70 -4.41 -3.64
N ALA A 16 13.78 -5.36 -3.66
CA ALA A 16 13.68 -6.33 -4.74
C ALA A 16 13.33 -5.63 -6.06
N HIS A 17 14.27 -5.67 -7.01
CA HIS A 17 14.11 -5.14 -8.37
C HIS A 17 13.33 -6.12 -9.26
N THR A 18 12.08 -6.41 -8.90
CA THR A 18 11.20 -7.23 -9.73
C THR A 18 10.49 -6.36 -10.78
N PRO A 19 10.13 -6.93 -11.95
CA PRO A 19 9.30 -6.22 -12.92
C PRO A 19 7.98 -5.71 -12.33
N PHE A 20 7.39 -6.48 -11.40
CA PHE A 20 6.19 -6.08 -10.65
C PHE A 20 6.41 -4.81 -9.83
N ASN A 21 7.43 -4.80 -8.96
CA ASN A 21 7.72 -3.66 -8.11
C ASN A 21 8.04 -2.40 -8.93
N GLY A 22 8.78 -2.57 -10.03
CA GLY A 22 9.07 -1.49 -10.97
C GLY A 22 7.80 -0.93 -11.63
N ALA A 23 6.88 -1.81 -12.04
CA ALA A 23 5.61 -1.39 -12.64
C ALA A 23 4.70 -0.68 -11.63
N VAL A 24 4.62 -1.15 -10.38
CA VAL A 24 3.88 -0.48 -9.30
C VAL A 24 4.46 0.91 -9.03
N SER A 25 5.78 1.03 -8.84
CA SER A 25 6.40 2.35 -8.62
C SER A 25 6.12 3.32 -9.77
N ARG A 26 6.23 2.87 -11.02
CA ARG A 26 5.94 3.71 -12.21
C ARG A 26 4.46 4.09 -12.32
N SER A 27 3.56 3.21 -11.91
CA SER A 27 2.11 3.45 -11.89
C SER A 27 1.71 4.58 -10.93
N GLY A 28 2.43 4.69 -9.81
CA GLY A 28 2.28 5.77 -8.83
C GLY A 28 3.14 7.02 -9.10
N ALA A 29 4.02 7.00 -10.11
CA ALA A 29 4.95 8.08 -10.39
C ALA A 29 4.22 9.33 -10.91
N VAL A 30 4.73 10.49 -10.53
CA VAL A 30 4.28 11.80 -11.03
C VAL A 30 5.52 12.60 -11.40
N LEU A 31 5.47 13.29 -12.53
CA LEU A 31 6.57 14.15 -12.98
C LEU A 31 6.91 15.19 -11.90
N ASN A 32 8.19 15.49 -11.76
CA ASN A 32 8.73 16.51 -10.84
C ASN A 32 8.52 16.24 -9.33
N MET A 33 8.16 15.02 -8.91
CA MET A 33 8.19 14.63 -7.49
C MET A 33 9.56 14.08 -7.08
N LYS A 34 9.93 14.31 -5.81
CA LYS A 34 11.19 13.78 -5.24
C LYS A 34 11.18 12.25 -5.26
N LYS A 35 12.30 11.62 -5.64
CA LYS A 35 12.46 10.16 -5.75
C LYS A 35 11.98 9.36 -4.53
N ILE A 36 12.20 9.88 -3.32
CA ILE A 36 11.76 9.24 -2.06
C ILE A 36 10.23 9.15 -1.94
N GLN A 37 9.50 9.99 -2.67
CA GLN A 37 8.03 10.03 -2.76
C GLN A 37 7.52 9.47 -4.09
N THR A 38 8.32 8.76 -4.88
CA THR A 38 7.85 8.16 -6.15
C THR A 38 8.09 6.67 -6.24
N ASN A 39 8.93 6.09 -5.36
CA ASN A 39 9.26 4.67 -5.39
C ASN A 39 8.55 3.84 -4.30
N ILE A 40 7.49 4.36 -3.66
CA ILE A 40 6.70 3.56 -2.73
C ILE A 40 5.84 2.54 -3.49
N ASN A 41 6.18 1.27 -3.35
CA ASN A 41 5.51 0.14 -4.02
C ASN A 41 4.86 -0.84 -3.04
N HIS A 42 5.04 -0.64 -1.73
CA HIS A 42 4.43 -1.51 -0.73
C HIS A 42 4.03 -0.75 0.55
N VAL A 43 3.15 -1.33 1.35
CA VAL A 43 2.65 -0.73 2.60
C VAL A 43 2.15 -1.80 3.59
N GLY A 44 2.32 -1.53 4.88
CA GLY A 44 1.79 -2.34 5.98
C GLY A 44 1.28 -1.48 7.15
N LEU A 45 0.47 -2.09 8.02
CA LEU A 45 -0.08 -1.48 9.22
C LEU A 45 0.66 -1.98 10.46
N TYR A 46 1.31 -1.07 11.18
CA TYR A 46 1.99 -1.42 12.43
C TYR A 46 0.98 -1.69 13.54
N MET A 47 1.07 -2.88 14.13
CA MET A 47 0.11 -3.36 15.12
C MET A 47 0.51 -3.04 16.56
N GLY A 48 1.68 -2.42 16.76
CA GLY A 48 2.37 -2.40 18.05
C GLY A 48 3.18 -3.67 18.28
N ASN A 49 3.91 -3.73 19.40
CA ASN A 49 4.66 -4.91 19.84
C ASN A 49 5.54 -5.53 18.73
N ASN A 50 6.25 -4.68 17.98
CA ASN A 50 7.14 -5.09 16.88
C ASN A 50 6.48 -6.00 15.84
N THR A 51 5.18 -5.81 15.60
CA THR A 51 4.39 -6.64 14.70
C THR A 51 3.73 -5.77 13.64
N ILE A 52 3.65 -6.29 12.41
CA ILE A 52 3.01 -5.62 11.28
C ILE A 52 2.06 -6.59 10.56
N ILE A 53 0.97 -6.03 10.03
CA ILE A 53 0.07 -6.74 9.13
C ILE A 53 0.17 -6.11 7.74
N GLU A 54 0.28 -6.96 6.71
CA GLU A 54 0.42 -6.56 5.31
C GLU A 54 -0.22 -7.61 4.39
N ALA A 55 -0.41 -7.27 3.11
CA ALA A 55 -0.79 -8.23 2.08
C ALA A 55 0.34 -8.43 1.06
N THR A 56 0.81 -9.66 0.89
CA THR A 56 1.90 -10.00 -0.04
C THR A 56 1.43 -10.92 -1.16
N GLN A 57 2.02 -10.79 -2.36
CA GLN A 57 1.63 -11.60 -3.53
C GLN A 57 1.68 -13.12 -3.28
N LYS A 58 2.58 -13.59 -2.41
CA LYS A 58 2.79 -15.03 -2.18
C LYS A 58 1.98 -15.59 -1.02
N LYS A 59 1.73 -14.79 0.01
CA LYS A 59 1.17 -15.27 1.29
C LYS A 59 -0.21 -14.69 1.61
N GLY A 60 -0.72 -13.77 0.78
CA GLY A 60 -1.92 -13.03 1.11
C GLY A 60 -1.71 -12.10 2.30
N VAL A 61 -2.76 -11.89 3.09
CA VAL A 61 -2.72 -11.05 4.30
C VAL A 61 -2.09 -11.83 5.45
N ILE A 62 -0.92 -11.36 5.90
CA ILE A 62 -0.15 -12.00 6.96
C ILE A 62 0.19 -11.04 8.08
N GLN A 63 0.52 -11.62 9.22
CA GLN A 63 1.20 -10.94 10.32
C GLN A 63 2.67 -11.40 10.33
N GLN A 64 3.61 -10.47 10.40
CA GLN A 64 5.02 -10.79 10.61
C GLN A 64 5.73 -9.82 11.55
N SER A 65 6.99 -10.12 11.90
CA SER A 65 7.81 -9.22 12.71
C SER A 65 8.09 -7.95 11.94
N LEU A 66 8.11 -6.82 12.65
CA LEU A 66 8.50 -5.53 12.09
C LEU A 66 9.92 -5.61 11.50
N ALA A 67 10.84 -6.32 12.15
CA ALA A 67 12.21 -6.47 11.66
C ALA A 67 12.27 -7.14 10.27
N ASN A 68 11.51 -8.22 10.06
CA ASN A 68 11.48 -8.90 8.76
C ASN A 68 10.89 -7.99 7.69
N PHE A 69 9.76 -7.35 7.96
CA PHE A 69 9.16 -6.38 7.05
C PHE A 69 10.13 -5.27 6.68
N LEU A 70 10.78 -4.64 7.66
CA LEU A 70 11.73 -3.56 7.44
C LEU A 70 12.97 -4.01 6.65
N SER A 71 13.38 -5.28 6.77
CA SER A 71 14.53 -5.81 6.04
C SER A 71 14.33 -5.82 4.51
N ASP A 72 13.07 -5.91 4.06
CA ASP A 72 12.68 -5.94 2.63
C ASP A 72 12.72 -4.55 1.96
N GLY A 73 12.69 -3.47 2.75
CA GLY A 73 12.65 -2.08 2.27
C GLY A 73 14.03 -1.44 2.13
N ASP A 74 14.28 -0.74 1.03
CA ASP A 74 15.44 0.14 0.82
C ASP A 74 15.31 1.40 1.70
N TYR A 75 14.10 1.95 1.75
CA TYR A 75 13.74 3.00 2.69
C TYR A 75 12.26 2.91 3.11
N HIS A 76 11.95 3.58 4.22
CA HIS A 76 10.67 3.49 4.90
C HIS A 76 10.14 4.89 5.22
N ILE A 77 8.85 5.09 5.00
CA ILE A 77 8.15 6.31 5.42
C ILE A 77 7.01 5.90 6.35
N VAL A 78 6.90 6.56 7.49
CA VAL A 78 5.85 6.32 8.48
C VAL A 78 4.85 7.47 8.42
N GLY A 79 3.58 7.13 8.21
CA GLY A 79 2.45 8.03 8.35
C GLY A 79 1.66 7.72 9.62
N THR A 80 1.65 8.66 10.57
CA THR A 80 0.87 8.56 11.81
C THR A 80 -0.47 9.24 11.62
N VAL A 81 -1.58 8.51 11.73
CA VAL A 81 -2.94 9.03 11.50
C VAL A 81 -3.43 9.88 12.67
N TYR A 82 -4.22 10.94 12.42
CA TYR A 82 -4.80 11.80 13.46
C TYR A 82 -5.91 11.14 14.28
N ASP A 83 -6.78 10.36 13.63
CA ASP A 83 -8.01 9.84 14.21
C ASP A 83 -7.77 8.54 15.00
N SER A 84 -7.81 8.64 16.33
CA SER A 84 -7.64 7.50 17.24
C SER A 84 -8.76 6.46 17.13
N LYS A 85 -9.98 6.86 16.74
CA LYS A 85 -11.10 5.93 16.51
C LYS A 85 -10.86 5.16 15.21
N ALA A 86 -10.41 5.84 14.16
CA ALA A 86 -10.04 5.18 12.89
C ALA A 86 -8.90 4.18 13.12
N ILE A 87 -7.87 4.56 13.87
CA ILE A 87 -6.77 3.65 14.25
C ILE A 87 -7.29 2.41 14.99
N LYS A 88 -8.11 2.59 16.03
CA LYS A 88 -8.66 1.46 16.80
C LYS A 88 -9.44 0.48 15.91
N ASN A 89 -10.26 1.02 15.00
CA ASN A 89 -11.02 0.19 14.05
C ASN A 89 -10.09 -0.52 13.05
N ALA A 90 -9.08 0.18 12.53
CA ALA A 90 -8.12 -0.38 11.59
C ALA A 90 -7.35 -1.57 12.17
N LEU A 91 -6.92 -1.46 13.44
CA LEU A 91 -6.25 -2.56 14.12
C LEU A 91 -7.14 -3.81 14.28
N ILE A 92 -8.45 -3.63 14.49
CA ILE A 92 -9.40 -4.75 14.57
C ILE A 92 -9.65 -5.35 13.19
N ARG A 93 -9.94 -4.52 12.19
CA ARG A 93 -10.24 -4.96 10.82
C ARG A 93 -9.05 -5.64 10.16
N ALA A 94 -7.85 -5.10 10.28
CA ALA A 94 -6.65 -5.72 9.72
C ALA A 94 -6.40 -7.12 10.29
N LYS A 95 -6.64 -7.34 11.59
CA LYS A 95 -6.55 -8.67 12.21
C LYS A 95 -7.58 -9.65 11.64
N ALA A 96 -8.81 -9.18 11.41
CA ALA A 96 -9.87 -10.00 10.82
C ALA A 96 -9.59 -10.39 9.35
N CYS A 97 -8.67 -9.70 8.67
CA CYS A 97 -8.25 -10.01 7.30
C CYS A 97 -7.16 -11.08 7.23
N LEU A 98 -6.56 -11.52 8.35
CA LEU A 98 -5.47 -12.49 8.32
C LEU A 98 -5.89 -13.79 7.61
N GLY A 99 -5.05 -14.26 6.69
CA GLY A 99 -5.30 -15.46 5.89
C GLY A 99 -6.08 -15.21 4.58
N LEU A 100 -6.62 -14.00 4.36
CA LEU A 100 -7.23 -13.66 3.06
C LEU A 100 -6.16 -13.72 1.94
N PRO A 101 -6.53 -14.18 0.73
CA PRO A 101 -5.59 -14.26 -0.38
C PRO A 101 -5.16 -12.86 -0.87
N TYR A 102 -4.14 -12.83 -1.71
CA TYR A 102 -3.74 -11.59 -2.39
C TYR A 102 -4.65 -11.34 -3.60
N ASN A 103 -5.21 -10.14 -3.68
CA ASN A 103 -5.97 -9.73 -4.86
C ASN A 103 -4.99 -9.37 -6.00
N HIS A 104 -4.71 -10.33 -6.88
CA HIS A 104 -3.83 -10.18 -8.03
C HIS A 104 -4.43 -9.31 -9.14
N SER A 105 -5.75 -9.24 -9.24
CA SER A 105 -6.42 -8.47 -10.31
C SER A 105 -6.42 -6.96 -10.05
N PHE A 106 -6.30 -6.55 -8.79
CA PHE A 106 -6.56 -5.20 -8.29
C PHE A 106 -8.00 -4.69 -8.47
N TYR A 107 -8.92 -5.54 -8.93
CA TYR A 107 -10.33 -5.20 -9.02
C TYR A 107 -10.92 -5.05 -7.61
N PRO A 108 -11.73 -4.01 -7.33
CA PRO A 108 -12.26 -3.77 -5.99
C PRO A 108 -13.10 -4.91 -5.41
N ASP A 109 -13.75 -5.67 -6.29
CA ASP A 109 -14.70 -6.74 -6.01
C ASP A 109 -14.09 -8.15 -6.12
N ALA A 110 -12.80 -8.25 -6.48
CA ALA A 110 -12.11 -9.53 -6.51
C ALA A 110 -11.80 -10.06 -5.11
N GLU A 111 -11.61 -11.38 -5.03
CA GLU A 111 -11.24 -12.05 -3.79
C GLU A 111 -9.87 -11.57 -3.27
N GLY A 112 -9.78 -11.40 -1.96
CA GLY A 112 -8.55 -11.04 -1.28
C GLY A 112 -8.28 -9.54 -1.24
N LEU A 113 -7.08 -9.18 -0.80
CA LEU A 113 -6.65 -7.79 -0.65
C LEU A 113 -5.22 -7.63 -1.15
N TYR A 114 -4.95 -6.56 -1.90
CA TYR A 114 -3.58 -6.10 -2.12
C TYR A 114 -3.17 -5.09 -1.03
N CYS A 115 -1.88 -4.78 -0.93
CA CYS A 115 -1.30 -4.10 0.24
C CYS A 115 -1.99 -2.78 0.60
N SER A 116 -2.26 -1.91 -0.38
CA SER A 116 -2.97 -0.64 -0.12
C SER A 116 -4.49 -0.80 0.00
N GLN A 117 -5.09 -1.84 -0.59
CA GLN A 117 -6.50 -2.17 -0.37
C GLN A 117 -6.74 -2.61 1.07
N LEU A 118 -5.81 -3.37 1.65
CA LEU A 118 -5.85 -3.75 3.06
C LEU A 118 -5.88 -2.51 3.97
N ILE A 119 -5.09 -1.48 3.66
CA ILE A 119 -5.08 -0.22 4.43
C ILE A 119 -6.41 0.52 4.28
N THR A 120 -6.90 0.70 3.06
CA THR A 120 -8.18 1.41 2.84
C THR A 120 -9.36 0.67 3.47
N TYR A 121 -9.39 -0.66 3.36
CA TYR A 121 -10.36 -1.53 4.03
C TYR A 121 -10.30 -1.39 5.54
N ALA A 122 -9.11 -1.49 6.13
CA ALA A 122 -8.92 -1.41 7.58
C ALA A 122 -9.39 -0.06 8.13
N PHE A 123 -9.07 1.04 7.44
CA PHE A 123 -9.38 2.39 7.88
C PHE A 123 -10.79 2.88 7.54
N LYS A 124 -11.66 2.08 6.89
CA LYS A 124 -13.07 2.46 6.70
C LYS A 124 -13.69 2.98 8.01
N THR A 125 -14.61 3.94 7.91
CA THR A 125 -15.29 4.47 9.09
C THR A 125 -16.30 3.47 9.65
N LYS A 126 -16.94 3.79 10.78
CA LYS A 126 -18.03 2.96 11.35
C LYS A 126 -19.27 2.89 10.46
N ARG A 127 -19.43 3.82 9.52
CA ARG A 127 -20.53 3.83 8.53
C ARG A 127 -20.09 3.19 7.21
N ASP A 128 -18.99 2.46 7.22
CA ASP A 128 -18.33 1.84 6.06
C ASP A 128 -17.96 2.76 4.90
N SER A 129 -18.00 4.08 5.15
CA SER A 129 -17.45 5.08 4.26
C SER A 129 -15.92 5.05 4.29
N ASP A 130 -15.29 5.48 3.20
CA ASP A 130 -13.84 5.46 3.10
C ASP A 130 -13.21 6.60 3.91
N TYR A 131 -12.15 6.28 4.68
CA TYR A 131 -11.33 7.28 5.37
C TYR A 131 -10.24 7.83 4.43
N PHE A 132 -9.61 6.93 3.67
CA PHE A 132 -8.74 7.30 2.56
C PHE A 132 -9.57 7.33 1.28
N ALA A 133 -9.49 8.42 0.52
CA ALA A 133 -10.12 8.48 -0.79
C ALA A 133 -9.52 7.40 -1.71
N LEU A 134 -10.39 6.67 -2.40
CA LEU A 134 -10.04 5.85 -3.55
C LEU A 134 -9.87 6.75 -4.78
N TYR A 135 -9.13 6.26 -5.76
CA TYR A 135 -8.81 7.03 -6.98
C TYR A 135 -8.82 6.13 -8.20
N PRO A 136 -9.05 6.72 -9.40
CA PRO A 136 -8.85 6.03 -10.65
C PRO A 136 -7.44 5.43 -10.71
N MET A 137 -7.35 4.10 -10.78
CA MET A 137 -6.09 3.40 -10.90
C MET A 137 -5.41 3.77 -12.20
N ASN A 138 -4.08 3.90 -12.15
CA ASN A 138 -3.26 4.29 -13.27
C ASN A 138 -2.22 3.22 -13.57
N PHE A 139 -2.22 2.72 -14.80
CA PHE A 139 -1.27 1.75 -15.35
C PHE A 139 -0.46 2.36 -16.50
N ILE A 140 -0.65 3.66 -16.77
CA ILE A 140 0.03 4.45 -17.80
C ILE A 140 1.34 4.99 -17.24
N ASP A 141 2.40 4.87 -18.03
CA ASP A 141 3.69 5.47 -17.74
C ASP A 141 3.64 6.99 -17.91
N CYS A 142 4.11 7.73 -16.91
CA CYS A 142 4.07 9.19 -16.95
C CYS A 142 4.98 9.81 -18.02
N THR A 143 5.98 9.08 -18.54
CA THR A 143 6.90 9.57 -19.57
C THR A 143 6.39 9.25 -20.96
N THR A 144 6.01 7.99 -21.22
CA THR A 144 5.58 7.56 -22.57
C THR A 144 4.09 7.81 -22.84
N GLN A 145 3.29 8.07 -21.80
CA GLN A 145 1.83 8.20 -21.90
C GLN A 145 1.13 6.95 -22.47
N GLN A 146 1.78 5.79 -22.37
CA GLN A 146 1.25 4.49 -22.76
C GLN A 146 1.14 3.56 -21.56
N ILE A 147 0.26 2.56 -21.64
CA ILE A 147 0.21 1.49 -20.64
C ILE A 147 1.58 0.80 -20.56
N LEU A 148 2.05 0.57 -19.33
CA LEU A 148 3.32 -0.11 -19.09
C LEU A 148 3.29 -1.52 -19.72
N PRO A 149 4.30 -1.91 -20.53
CA PRO A 149 4.34 -3.23 -21.16
C PRO A 149 4.20 -4.39 -20.16
N TYR A 150 4.72 -4.23 -18.95
CA TYR A 150 4.55 -5.20 -17.87
C TYR A 150 3.07 -5.50 -17.60
N TRP A 151 2.23 -4.46 -17.48
CA TRP A 151 0.81 -4.63 -17.20
C TRP A 151 0.05 -5.26 -18.35
N ILE A 152 0.44 -4.99 -19.61
CA ILE A 152 -0.13 -5.66 -20.78
C ILE A 152 0.09 -7.17 -20.67
N THR A 153 1.32 -7.60 -20.45
CA THR A 153 1.66 -9.03 -20.28
C THR A 153 0.97 -9.63 -19.05
N TYR A 154 1.00 -8.92 -17.92
CA TYR A 154 0.41 -9.37 -16.65
C TYR A 154 -1.08 -9.67 -16.80
N TYR A 155 -1.85 -8.73 -17.36
CA TYR A 155 -3.30 -8.88 -17.52
C TYR A 155 -3.69 -9.83 -18.65
N THR A 156 -2.85 -9.98 -19.67
CA THR A 156 -3.01 -11.05 -20.67
C THR A 156 -2.92 -12.42 -20.02
N LEU A 157 -1.93 -12.64 -19.15
CA LEU A 157 -1.77 -13.91 -18.41
C LEU A 157 -2.88 -14.15 -17.38
N LEU A 158 -3.40 -13.09 -16.76
CA LEU A 158 -4.57 -13.18 -15.88
C LEU A 158 -5.89 -13.42 -16.64
N ASN A 159 -5.88 -13.30 -17.98
CA ASN A 159 -7.08 -13.35 -18.81
C ASN A 159 -8.16 -12.34 -18.35
N GLN A 160 -7.73 -11.11 -18.01
CA GLN A 160 -8.60 -10.04 -17.52
C GLN A 160 -8.22 -8.69 -18.16
N PRO A 161 -9.16 -7.75 -18.33
CA PRO A 161 -8.82 -6.42 -18.79
C PRO A 161 -8.09 -5.61 -17.71
N ILE A 162 -7.14 -4.76 -18.14
CA ILE A 162 -6.44 -3.82 -17.26
C ILE A 162 -7.47 -2.86 -16.65
N PRO A 163 -7.57 -2.71 -15.32
CA PRO A 163 -8.57 -1.88 -14.66
C PRO A 163 -8.16 -0.40 -14.66
N GLN A 164 -7.66 0.10 -15.78
CA GLN A 164 -7.32 1.51 -15.97
C GLN A 164 -8.56 2.38 -15.69
N GLY A 165 -8.39 3.38 -14.83
CA GLY A 165 -9.45 4.33 -14.48
C GLY A 165 -10.48 3.82 -13.47
N ARG A 166 -10.49 2.53 -13.12
CA ARG A 166 -11.36 2.02 -12.05
C ARG A 166 -10.92 2.55 -10.69
N LEU A 167 -11.86 2.82 -9.79
CA LEU A 167 -11.53 3.23 -8.43
C LEU A 167 -10.76 2.13 -7.71
N GLY A 168 -9.66 2.49 -7.07
CA GLY A 168 -8.81 1.59 -6.30
C GLY A 168 -7.88 2.35 -5.38
N SER A 169 -6.79 1.69 -4.98
CA SER A 169 -5.80 2.22 -4.05
C SER A 169 -4.38 1.89 -4.50
N HIS A 170 -3.41 2.65 -4.01
CA HIS A 170 -1.99 2.58 -4.33
C HIS A 170 -1.19 3.16 -3.15
N PRO A 171 -0.11 2.50 -2.69
CA PRO A 171 0.67 2.96 -1.53
C PRO A 171 1.07 4.44 -1.61
N GLN A 172 1.64 4.85 -2.75
CA GLN A 172 2.06 6.22 -2.99
C GLN A 172 0.92 7.25 -2.95
N GLN A 173 -0.28 6.90 -3.42
CA GLN A 173 -1.42 7.82 -3.43
C GLN A 173 -2.06 7.94 -2.04
N LEU A 174 -2.04 6.88 -1.22
CA LEU A 174 -2.39 6.99 0.20
C LEU A 174 -1.47 7.97 0.93
N LEU A 175 -0.15 7.83 0.74
CA LEU A 175 0.84 8.72 1.37
C LEU A 175 0.67 10.20 0.96
N ARG A 176 0.12 10.47 -0.24
CA ARG A 176 -0.15 11.84 -0.71
C ARG A 176 -1.36 12.50 -0.06
N GLN A 177 -2.21 11.76 0.65
CA GLN A 177 -3.33 12.34 1.43
C GLN A 177 -2.80 12.90 2.76
N THR A 178 -1.84 13.83 2.69
CA THR A 178 -1.04 14.32 3.83
C THR A 178 -1.89 14.92 4.95
N HIS A 179 -3.03 15.51 4.62
CA HIS A 179 -4.00 16.06 5.57
C HIS A 179 -4.60 15.02 6.54
N LEU A 180 -4.50 13.72 6.23
CA LEU A 180 -4.96 12.63 7.10
C LEU A 180 -3.92 12.21 8.15
N PHE A 181 -2.68 12.66 7.99
CA PHE A 181 -1.55 12.27 8.84
C PHE A 181 -1.14 13.42 9.76
N LYS A 182 -1.01 13.10 11.05
CA LYS A 182 -0.39 13.95 12.06
C LYS A 182 1.09 14.18 11.77
N MET A 183 1.76 13.16 11.28
CA MET A 183 3.19 13.18 11.02
C MET A 183 3.52 12.24 9.89
N ILE A 184 4.39 12.70 8.99
CA ILE A 184 5.04 11.87 7.97
C ILE A 184 6.54 12.02 8.16
N ARG A 185 7.24 10.91 8.36
CA ARG A 185 8.69 10.89 8.60
C ARG A 185 9.37 9.72 7.92
N ILE A 186 10.62 9.90 7.54
CA ILE A 186 11.48 8.78 7.14
C ILE A 186 11.82 7.98 8.40
N LEU A 187 11.66 6.66 8.34
CA LEU A 187 12.10 5.78 9.40
C LEU A 187 13.54 5.35 9.10
N VAL A 188 14.47 5.86 9.91
CA VAL A 188 15.87 5.46 9.90
C VAL A 188 16.02 4.23 10.79
N ILE A 189 16.53 3.15 10.20
CA ILE A 189 16.87 1.91 10.91
C ILE A 189 18.36 2.04 11.23
N ASN A 190 18.68 2.09 12.52
CA ASN A 190 20.08 2.06 13.00
C ASN A 190 20.58 0.62 13.07
#